data_AF-A0A955MFT4-F1
#
_entry.id   AF-A0A955MFT4-F1
#
_cell.length_a   1.000
_cell.length_b   1.000
_cell.length_c   1.000
_cell.angle_alpha   90.00
_cell.angle_beta   90.00
_cell.angle_gamma   90.00
#
_symmetry.space_group_name_H-M   'P 1'
#
loop_
_entity.id
_entity.type
_entity.pdbx_description
1 polymer ?
#
loop_
_entity_poly.entity_id
_entity_poly.type
_entity_poly.pdbx_seq_one_letter_code
_entity_poly.pdbx_strand_id
1 'polypeptide(L)'
;KKEGINVSVEDKTKTVFQKVLDIKPEEINQDDKLEDGLGIDSTEMVEIAVALKKEFGVNLGDNELKKTHTFREIVDILKSKGAD
;
A
#
# COMPACT_ATOMS: atom_id res chain seq x y z
N LYS A 1 6.59 -22.10 -10.26
CA LYS A 1 6.08 -21.52 -11.53
C LYS A 1 5.98 -20.02 -11.29
N LYS A 2 6.85 -19.24 -11.96
CA LYS A 2 6.78 -17.77 -12.14
C LYS A 2 7.00 -16.95 -10.85
N GLU A 3 7.71 -15.84 -10.82
CA GLU A 3 8.37 -15.00 -11.81
C GLU A 3 9.46 -14.24 -11.03
N GLY A 4 10.59 -13.91 -11.68
CA GLY A 4 11.56 -12.99 -11.09
C GLY A 4 10.86 -11.68 -10.84
N ILE A 5 10.68 -11.32 -9.58
CA ILE A 5 10.03 -10.06 -9.25
C ILE A 5 11.05 -8.97 -9.57
N ASN A 6 10.85 -8.28 -10.68
CA ASN A 6 11.37 -6.95 -10.86
C ASN A 6 10.64 -6.08 -9.83
N VAL A 7 11.14 -6.08 -8.59
CA VAL A 7 10.41 -5.59 -7.42
C VAL A 7 10.17 -4.10 -7.58
N SER A 8 8.99 -3.76 -8.09
CA SER A 8 8.56 -2.38 -8.27
C SER A 8 7.81 -1.94 -7.02
N VAL A 9 7.72 -0.63 -6.79
CA VAL A 9 6.97 -0.04 -5.66
C VAL A 9 5.59 -0.66 -5.49
N GLU A 10 4.89 -0.96 -6.59
CA GLU A 10 3.57 -1.61 -6.57
C GLU A 10 3.59 -3.00 -5.91
N ASP A 11 4.56 -3.83 -6.25
CA ASP A 11 4.65 -5.21 -5.76
C ASP A 11 5.02 -5.25 -4.27
N LYS A 12 5.96 -4.39 -3.86
CA LYS A 12 6.31 -4.18 -2.44
C LYS A 12 5.11 -3.65 -1.65
N THR A 13 4.38 -2.68 -2.20
CA THR A 13 3.17 -2.12 -1.56
C THR A 13 2.11 -3.21 -1.43
N LYS A 14 1.85 -4.01 -2.48
CA LYS A 14 0.92 -5.15 -2.39
C LYS A 14 1.36 -6.15 -1.32
N THR A 15 2.64 -6.43 -1.20
CA THR A 15 3.18 -7.34 -0.17
C THR A 15 2.93 -6.82 1.25
N VAL A 16 3.07 -5.51 1.46
CA VAL A 16 2.75 -4.88 2.75
C VAL A 16 1.25 -5.05 3.07
N PHE A 17 0.38 -4.75 2.12
CA PHE A 17 -1.07 -4.87 2.30
C PHE A 17 -1.49 -6.32 2.58
N GLN A 18 -0.92 -7.29 1.87
CA GLN A 18 -1.18 -8.72 2.14
C GLN A 18 -0.79 -9.13 3.56
N LYS A 19 0.36 -8.64 4.06
CA LYS A 19 0.84 -9.00 5.40
C LYS A 19 0.04 -8.36 6.52
N VAL A 20 -0.44 -7.13 6.32
CA VAL A 20 -1.21 -6.40 7.34
C VAL A 20 -2.66 -6.88 7.35
N LEU A 21 -3.29 -6.95 6.17
CA LEU A 21 -4.72 -7.24 6.03
C LEU A 21 -5.05 -8.73 5.88
N ASP A 22 -4.03 -9.59 5.77
CA ASP A 22 -4.17 -11.04 5.48
C ASP A 22 -4.98 -11.33 4.19
N ILE A 23 -4.88 -10.44 3.20
CA ILE A 23 -5.57 -10.57 1.91
C ILE A 23 -4.62 -11.06 0.81
N LYS A 24 -5.19 -11.42 -0.35
CA LYS A 24 -4.43 -11.81 -1.53
C LYS A 24 -4.15 -10.62 -2.46
N PRO A 25 -3.07 -10.63 -3.28
CA PRO A 25 -2.78 -9.56 -4.24
C PRO A 25 -3.84 -9.37 -5.32
N GLU A 26 -4.61 -10.43 -5.58
CA GLU A 26 -5.72 -10.52 -6.53
C GLU A 26 -6.98 -9.80 -6.02
N GLU A 27 -7.12 -9.62 -4.70
CA GLU A 27 -8.21 -8.86 -4.08
C GLU A 27 -7.92 -7.35 -4.09
N ILE A 28 -6.67 -6.94 -4.34
CA ILE A 28 -6.24 -5.54 -4.33
C ILE A 28 -6.53 -4.90 -5.69
N ASN A 29 -7.66 -4.21 -5.77
CA ASN A 29 -8.00 -3.35 -6.91
C ASN A 29 -7.27 -2.00 -6.82
N GLN A 30 -6.68 -1.58 -7.93
CA GLN A 30 -5.90 -0.34 -7.98
C GLN A 30 -6.78 0.92 -7.96
N ASP A 31 -8.02 0.80 -8.45
CA ASP A 31 -8.97 1.89 -8.63
C ASP A 31 -10.01 1.99 -7.49
N ASP A 32 -10.15 0.96 -6.65
CA ASP A 32 -11.04 1.01 -5.50
C ASP A 32 -10.41 1.77 -4.34
N LYS A 33 -11.27 2.46 -3.57
CA LYS A 33 -10.85 3.07 -2.31
C LYS A 33 -10.47 1.97 -1.33
N LEU A 34 -9.45 2.23 -0.51
CA LEU A 34 -9.01 1.27 0.48
C LEU A 34 -10.12 0.88 1.47
N GLU A 35 -10.91 1.85 1.96
CA GLU A 35 -12.01 1.54 2.87
C GLU A 35 -13.18 0.80 2.21
N ASP A 36 -13.42 1.03 0.92
CA ASP A 36 -14.59 0.48 0.21
C ASP A 36 -14.28 -0.89 -0.41
N GLY A 37 -13.12 -1.03 -1.04
CA GLY A 37 -12.68 -2.26 -1.70
C GLY A 37 -12.04 -3.27 -0.75
N LEU A 38 -11.25 -2.80 0.23
CA LEU A 38 -10.51 -3.68 1.14
C LEU A 38 -11.01 -3.63 2.58
N GLY A 39 -11.99 -2.77 2.90
CA GLY A 39 -12.52 -2.66 4.25
C GLY A 39 -11.51 -2.12 5.26
N ILE A 40 -10.54 -1.30 4.82
CA ILE A 40 -9.48 -0.81 5.70
C ILE A 40 -10.03 0.19 6.71
N ASP A 41 -9.79 -0.11 7.99
CA ASP A 41 -10.08 0.77 9.12
C ASP A 41 -8.89 1.67 9.50
N SER A 42 -9.15 2.65 10.37
CA SER A 42 -8.12 3.60 10.83
C SER A 42 -6.92 2.91 11.49
N THR A 43 -7.10 1.77 12.16
CA THR A 43 -6.01 1.00 12.78
C THR A 43 -5.10 0.39 11.71
N GLU A 44 -5.71 -0.30 10.74
CA GLU A 44 -5.01 -0.90 9.60
C GLU A 44 -4.23 0.15 8.81
N MET A 45 -4.81 1.35 8.60
CA MET A 45 -4.11 2.48 7.95
C MET A 45 -2.83 2.87 8.69
N VAL A 46 -2.83 2.88 10.01
CA VAL A 46 -1.64 3.22 10.81
C VAL A 46 -0.58 2.13 10.66
N GLU A 47 -0.97 0.85 10.70
CA GLU A 47 -0.04 -0.26 10.51
C GLU A 47 0.58 -0.27 9.11
N ILE A 48 -0.22 -0.06 8.07
CA ILE A 48 0.23 0.09 6.69
C ILE A 48 1.19 1.27 6.56
N ALA A 49 0.86 2.45 7.12
CA ALA A 49 1.74 3.62 7.08
C ALA A 49 3.11 3.33 7.69
N VAL A 50 3.13 2.66 8.85
CA VAL A 50 4.36 2.28 9.54
C VAL A 50 5.14 1.23 8.75
N ALA A 51 4.46 0.24 8.18
CA ALA A 51 5.09 -0.80 7.36
C ALA A 51 5.70 -0.22 6.08
N LEU A 52 4.97 0.62 5.34
CA LEU A 52 5.47 1.32 4.15
C LEU A 52 6.66 2.22 4.48
N LYS A 53 6.60 2.95 5.59
CA LYS A 53 7.72 3.77 6.06
C LYS A 53 8.97 2.93 6.36
N LYS A 54 8.81 1.75 6.97
CA LYS A 54 9.94 0.85 7.24
C LYS A 54 10.47 0.19 5.96
N GLU A 55 9.59 -0.22 5.06
CA GLU A 55 9.93 -0.92 3.82
C GLU A 55 10.63 0.00 2.81
N PHE A 56 10.13 1.23 2.64
CA PHE A 56 10.63 2.18 1.65
C PHE A 56 11.45 3.34 2.22
N GLY A 57 11.51 3.50 3.55
CA GLY A 57 12.16 4.65 4.18
C GLY A 57 11.44 5.99 3.99
N VAL A 58 10.20 5.97 3.51
CA VAL A 58 9.41 7.18 3.21
C VAL A 58 8.67 7.69 4.44
N ASN A 59 8.51 9.00 4.58
CA ASN A 59 7.72 9.59 5.65
C ASN A 59 6.34 10.02 5.14
N LEU A 60 5.31 9.24 5.42
CA LEU A 60 3.91 9.52 5.08
C LEU A 60 3.27 10.29 6.24
N GLY A 61 2.83 11.51 5.99
CA GLY A 61 2.08 12.30 6.98
C GLY A 61 0.61 11.90 7.06
N ASP A 62 -0.09 12.36 8.10
CA ASP A 62 -1.50 12.05 8.38
C ASP A 62 -2.46 12.48 7.25
N ASN A 63 -2.03 13.42 6.41
CA ASN A 63 -2.83 13.90 5.28
C ASN A 63 -2.51 13.20 3.95
N GLU A 64 -1.45 12.39 3.90
CA GLU A 64 -1.01 11.72 2.66
C GLU A 64 -1.56 10.30 2.59
N LEU A 65 -1.66 9.60 3.73
CA LEU A 65 -2.29 8.28 3.79
C LEU A 65 -3.69 8.38 4.37
N LYS A 66 -4.71 8.25 3.52
CA LYS A 66 -6.13 8.26 3.91
C LYS A 66 -6.84 7.06 3.33
N LYS A 67 -7.78 6.52 4.10
CA LYS A 67 -8.59 5.36 3.72
C LYS A 67 -9.50 5.61 2.50
N THR A 68 -9.74 6.89 2.18
CA THR A 68 -10.44 7.35 0.98
C THR A 68 -9.61 7.28 -0.28
N HIS A 69 -8.28 7.13 -0.18
CA HIS A 69 -7.42 6.99 -1.34
C HIS A 69 -7.56 5.59 -1.95
N THR A 70 -7.19 5.50 -3.21
CA THR A 70 -7.08 4.25 -3.95
C THR A 70 -5.68 3.65 -3.81
N PHE A 71 -5.54 2.34 -3.99
CA PHE A 71 -4.22 1.70 -3.93
C PHE A 71 -3.22 2.35 -4.91
N ARG A 72 -3.70 2.75 -6.10
CA ARG A 72 -2.89 3.49 -7.08
C ARG A 72 -2.35 4.81 -6.53
N GLU A 73 -3.18 5.59 -5.84
CA GLU A 73 -2.74 6.85 -5.23
C GLU A 73 -1.68 6.62 -4.15
N ILE A 74 -1.83 5.58 -3.32
CA ILE A 74 -0.83 5.22 -2.30
C ILE A 74 0.52 4.97 -2.98
N VAL A 75 0.54 4.12 -4.01
CA VAL A 75 1.74 3.82 -4.79
C VAL A 75 2.33 5.09 -5.40
N ASP A 76 1.51 5.97 -5.94
CA ASP A 76 1.97 7.22 -6.57
C ASP A 76 2.64 8.14 -5.54
N ILE A 77 2.05 8.27 -4.34
CA ILE A 77 2.63 9.00 -3.22
C ILE A 77 3.98 8.41 -2.82
N LEU A 78 4.07 7.08 -2.73
CA LEU A 78 5.33 6.39 -2.42
C LEU A 78 6.40 6.70 -3.48
N LYS A 79 6.07 6.57 -4.77
CA LYS A 79 6.97 6.92 -5.87
C LYS A 79 7.40 8.39 -5.80
N SER A 80 6.48 9.30 -5.53
CA SER A 80 6.77 10.73 -5.37
C SER A 80 7.67 11.04 -4.17
N LYS A 81 7.70 10.17 -3.14
CA LYS A 81 8.59 10.28 -1.98
C LYS A 81 9.99 9.70 -2.24
N GLY A 82 10.21 9.04 -3.37
CA GLY A 82 11.46 8.38 -3.72
C GLY A 82 11.51 6.89 -3.33
N ALA A 83 10.36 6.23 -3.19
CA ALA A 83 10.31 4.77 -3.11
C ALA A 83 10.76 4.15 -4.44
N ASP A 84 11.66 3.16 -4.37
CA ASP A 84 12.14 2.32 -5.49
C ASP A 84 12.03 0.83 -5.13
#